data_AF-A0A8F5GUL9-F1
#
_entry.id   AF-A0A8F5GUL9-F1
#
_cell.length_a   1.000
_cell.length_b   1.000
_cell.length_c   1.000
_cell.angle_alpha   90.00
_cell.angle_beta   90.00
_cell.angle_gamma   90.00
#
_symmetry.space_group_name_H-M   'P 1'
#
loop_
_entity.id
_entity.type
_entity.pdbx_description
1 polymer ?
#
loop_
_entity_poly.entity_id
_entity_poly.type
_entity_poly.pdbx_seq_one_letter_code
_entity_poly.pdbx_strand_id
1 'polypeptide(L)'
;MIGIGKSPLANFVIKYCNEYIGKVLYPYPLFFDDKKLLLSSKTGYILYLKKLVKLRNYIKVALWPDYIPYKAAAKIVDLDLLQNIVFVVPVHSLSDIEIGEELQDHGFNIFFGYASDKKYRNYELIDFLKAAKGEKWYLGVSTRKELKETILYNFNGLDVTGFLFGRNEDRKDSRILKKNLEELLRTVSKSQGRQTTLYEFSKLGG
;
A
#
# COMPACT_ATOMS: atom_id res chain seq x y z
N MET A 1 -2.08 -6.90 -2.94
CA MET A 1 -3.22 -5.97 -2.72
C MET A 1 -2.93 -4.63 -3.39
N ILE A 2 -3.95 -3.89 -3.85
CA ILE A 2 -3.77 -2.57 -4.48
C ILE A 2 -4.60 -1.51 -3.75
N GLY A 3 -3.92 -0.59 -3.06
CA GLY A 3 -4.54 0.58 -2.43
C GLY A 3 -4.74 1.73 -3.41
N ILE A 4 -5.84 2.46 -3.27
CA ILE A 4 -6.09 3.70 -4.02
C ILE A 4 -6.55 4.78 -3.04
N GLY A 5 -5.67 5.74 -2.79
CA GLY A 5 -5.95 6.87 -1.89
C GLY A 5 -7.09 7.77 -2.37
N LYS A 6 -7.51 8.69 -1.49
CA LYS A 6 -8.64 9.59 -1.75
C LYS A 6 -8.41 10.46 -2.99
N SER A 7 -9.05 10.10 -4.09
CA SER A 7 -8.86 10.73 -5.40
C SER A 7 -10.05 10.44 -6.34
N PRO A 8 -10.17 11.15 -7.48
CA PRO A 8 -11.15 10.81 -8.52
C PRO A 8 -11.04 9.36 -9.00
N LEU A 9 -9.84 8.76 -8.98
CA LEU A 9 -9.61 7.37 -9.34
C LEU A 9 -10.35 6.41 -8.39
N ALA A 10 -10.35 6.68 -7.08
CA ALA A 10 -11.09 5.85 -6.13
C ALA A 10 -12.59 5.82 -6.44
N ASN A 11 -13.19 6.98 -6.74
CA ASN A 11 -14.59 7.08 -7.15
C ASN A 11 -14.87 6.34 -8.46
N PHE A 12 -13.94 6.43 -9.41
CA PHE A 12 -14.04 5.72 -10.69
C PHE A 12 -14.06 4.20 -10.48
N VAL A 13 -13.14 3.67 -9.67
CA VAL A 13 -13.05 2.24 -9.36
C VAL A 13 -14.32 1.74 -8.67
N ILE A 14 -14.84 2.50 -7.70
CA ILE A 14 -16.11 2.18 -7.02
C ILE A 14 -17.26 2.05 -8.02
N LYS A 15 -17.31 2.93 -9.02
CA LYS A 15 -18.40 2.97 -10.00
C LYS A 15 -18.29 1.88 -11.08
N TYR A 16 -17.08 1.56 -11.54
CA TYR A 16 -16.89 0.79 -12.78
C TYR A 16 -16.13 -0.53 -12.62
N CYS A 17 -15.58 -0.81 -11.45
CA CYS A 17 -14.74 -1.98 -11.17
C CYS A 17 -15.08 -2.60 -9.79
N ASN A 18 -16.37 -2.61 -9.45
CA ASN A 18 -16.86 -3.04 -8.15
C ASN A 18 -16.57 -4.52 -7.85
N GLU A 19 -16.46 -5.35 -8.88
CA GLU A 19 -16.23 -6.79 -8.80
C GLU A 19 -14.85 -7.16 -8.22
N TYR A 20 -13.90 -6.22 -8.26
CA TYR A 20 -12.54 -6.35 -7.75
C TYR A 20 -12.35 -5.77 -6.34
N ILE A 21 -13.33 -5.01 -5.84
CA ILE A 21 -13.24 -4.30 -4.56
C ILE A 21 -13.25 -5.30 -3.40
N GLY A 22 -12.34 -5.11 -2.45
CA GLY A 22 -12.17 -5.99 -1.29
C GLY A 22 -11.47 -7.31 -1.59
N LYS A 23 -11.18 -7.62 -2.86
CA LYS A 23 -10.40 -8.79 -3.29
C LYS A 23 -8.96 -8.40 -3.64
N VAL A 24 -8.84 -7.46 -4.58
CA VAL A 24 -7.53 -6.97 -5.06
C VAL A 24 -7.46 -5.45 -5.02
N LEU A 25 -8.57 -4.75 -5.26
CA LEU A 25 -8.65 -3.29 -5.18
C LEU A 25 -9.22 -2.83 -3.84
N TYR A 26 -8.57 -1.85 -3.23
CA TYR A 26 -8.99 -1.21 -2.00
C TYR A 26 -9.04 0.31 -2.23
N PRO A 27 -10.11 0.82 -2.88
CA PRO A 27 -10.28 2.27 -3.02
C PRO A 27 -10.65 2.91 -1.69
N TYR A 28 -10.28 4.17 -1.47
CA TYR A 28 -10.71 4.94 -0.30
C TYR A 28 -12.24 4.85 -0.12
N PRO A 29 -12.76 4.54 1.09
CA PRO A 29 -12.03 4.47 2.35
C PRO A 29 -11.46 3.09 2.73
N LEU A 30 -11.58 2.02 1.92
CA LEU A 30 -11.04 0.71 2.26
C LEU A 30 -9.51 0.74 2.43
N PHE A 31 -8.82 1.54 1.60
CA PHE A 31 -7.43 1.96 1.82
C PHE A 31 -7.43 3.40 2.35
N PHE A 32 -7.08 3.55 3.63
CA PHE A 32 -7.15 4.82 4.32
C PHE A 32 -5.80 5.54 4.35
N ASP A 33 -5.54 6.30 3.27
CA ASP A 33 -4.36 7.14 3.09
C ASP A 33 -4.74 8.63 3.06
N ASP A 34 -5.21 9.16 4.19
CA ASP A 34 -5.57 10.57 4.32
C ASP A 34 -4.32 11.43 4.60
N LYS A 35 -3.38 11.46 3.64
CA LYS A 35 -2.14 12.24 3.72
C LYS A 35 -2.37 13.71 4.06
N LYS A 36 -3.47 14.30 3.56
CA LYS A 36 -3.81 15.70 3.86
C LYS A 36 -3.98 15.94 5.35
N LEU A 37 -4.59 15.00 6.06
CA LEU A 37 -4.80 15.11 7.49
C LEU A 37 -3.48 14.90 8.26
N LEU A 38 -2.69 13.91 7.87
CA LEU A 38 -1.37 13.65 8.46
C LEU A 38 -0.42 14.85 8.31
N LEU A 39 -0.47 15.54 7.16
CA LEU A 39 0.37 16.69 6.85
C LEU A 39 -0.22 18.04 7.29
N SER A 40 -1.43 18.06 7.84
CA SER A 40 -2.12 19.33 8.17
C SER A 40 -1.48 20.09 9.33
N SER A 41 -0.85 19.38 10.27
CA SER A 41 -0.14 19.95 11.41
C SER A 41 0.73 18.89 12.10
N LYS A 42 1.57 19.32 13.05
CA LYS A 42 2.34 18.40 13.91
C LYS A 42 1.47 17.43 14.71
N THR A 43 0.19 17.76 14.91
CA THR A 43 -0.79 16.94 15.64
C THR A 43 -1.84 16.32 14.72
N GLY A 44 -1.65 16.40 13.40
CA GLY A 44 -2.58 15.85 12.40
C GLY A 44 -2.84 14.35 12.59
N TYR A 45 -1.83 13.61 13.08
CA TYR A 45 -1.96 12.19 13.40
C TYR A 45 -3.01 11.91 14.50
N ILE A 46 -3.26 12.83 15.44
CA ILE A 46 -4.30 12.68 16.47
C ILE A 46 -5.68 12.61 15.82
N LEU A 47 -5.96 13.54 14.91
CA LEU A 47 -7.23 13.58 14.17
C LEU A 47 -7.35 12.37 13.24
N TYR A 48 -6.24 11.94 12.65
CA TYR A 48 -6.17 10.76 11.81
C TYR A 48 -6.55 9.48 12.58
N LEU A 49 -5.94 9.23 13.74
CA LEU A 49 -6.24 8.07 14.59
C LEU A 49 -7.71 8.06 15.05
N LYS A 50 -8.25 9.21 15.47
CA LYS A 50 -9.68 9.32 15.82
C LYS A 50 -10.60 9.00 14.65
N LYS A 51 -10.20 9.41 13.44
CA LYS A 51 -10.97 9.12 12.22
C LYS A 51 -10.87 7.65 11.81
N LEU A 52 -9.73 7.00 12.01
CA LEU A 52 -9.59 5.55 11.85
C LEU A 52 -10.59 4.81 12.74
N VAL A 53 -10.66 5.12 14.04
CA VAL A 53 -11.62 4.48 14.97
C VAL A 53 -13.06 4.67 14.51
N LYS A 54 -13.41 5.88 14.04
CA LYS A 54 -14.76 6.16 13.53
C LYS A 54 -15.11 5.35 12.27
N LEU A 55 -14.13 5.08 11.42
CA LEU A 55 -14.32 4.41 10.13
C LEU A 55 -13.88 2.94 10.13
N ARG A 56 -13.48 2.39 11.29
CA ARG A 56 -12.84 1.07 11.44
C ARG A 56 -13.59 -0.09 10.77
N ASN A 57 -14.92 -0.02 10.72
CA ASN A 57 -15.74 -1.07 10.11
C ASN A 57 -15.68 -1.08 8.57
N TYR A 58 -15.22 0.00 7.95
CA TYR A 58 -15.10 0.16 6.49
C TYR A 58 -13.67 -0.02 6.00
N ILE A 59 -12.69 0.32 6.84
CA ILE A 59 -11.27 0.30 6.49
C ILE A 59 -10.76 -1.14 6.55
N LYS A 60 -9.93 -1.51 5.58
CA LYS A 60 -9.22 -2.81 5.55
C LYS A 60 -7.72 -2.63 5.64
N VAL A 61 -7.20 -1.57 5.02
CA VAL A 61 -5.79 -1.22 5.05
C VAL A 61 -5.67 0.27 5.36
N ALA A 62 -4.73 0.67 6.21
CA ALA A 62 -4.47 2.08 6.52
C ALA A 62 -2.96 2.36 6.54
N LEU A 63 -2.56 3.59 6.24
CA LEU A 63 -1.20 4.03 6.55
C LEU A 63 -1.05 4.24 8.05
N TRP A 64 0.06 3.78 8.61
CA TRP A 64 0.45 4.21 9.94
C TRP A 64 1.02 5.64 9.87
N PRO A 65 0.75 6.53 10.86
CA PRO A 65 1.35 7.86 10.88
C PRO A 65 2.88 7.82 10.99
N ASP A 66 3.57 8.65 10.20
CA ASP A 66 5.03 8.72 10.17
C ASP A 66 5.62 8.96 11.57
N TYR A 67 6.62 8.16 11.94
CA TYR A 67 7.42 8.29 13.17
C TYR A 67 6.64 8.20 14.49
N ILE A 68 5.37 7.77 14.47
CA ILE A 68 4.57 7.63 15.70
C ILE A 68 4.76 6.23 16.28
N PRO A 69 5.35 6.05 17.48
CA PRO A 69 5.44 4.75 18.10
C PRO A 69 4.07 4.28 18.63
N TYR A 70 3.91 2.97 18.86
CA TYR A 70 2.67 2.37 19.35
C TYR A 70 2.17 3.07 20.62
N LYS A 71 3.08 3.26 21.61
CA LYS A 71 2.76 3.90 22.89
C LYS A 71 2.23 5.32 22.76
N ALA A 72 2.65 6.07 21.73
CA ALA A 72 2.14 7.42 21.50
C ALA A 72 0.72 7.38 20.92
N ALA A 73 0.47 6.47 19.97
CA ALA A 73 -0.87 6.28 19.40
C ALA A 73 -1.88 5.74 20.45
N ALA A 74 -1.46 4.81 21.31
CA ALA A 74 -2.27 4.21 22.37
C ALA A 74 -2.76 5.23 23.43
N LYS A 75 -2.05 6.36 23.59
CA LYS A 75 -2.50 7.46 24.47
C LYS A 75 -3.67 8.26 23.89
N ILE A 76 -3.97 8.10 22.61
CA ILE A 76 -4.95 8.91 21.89
C ILE A 76 -6.23 8.14 21.62
N VAL A 77 -6.09 6.87 21.24
CA VAL A 77 -7.19 5.97 20.94
C VAL A 77 -6.90 4.59 21.52
N ASP A 78 -7.98 3.86 21.80
CA ASP A 78 -7.91 2.42 22.03
C ASP A 78 -7.54 1.72 20.70
N LEU A 79 -6.31 1.21 20.63
CA LEU A 79 -5.78 0.56 19.43
C LEU A 79 -6.36 -0.84 19.24
N ASP A 80 -6.91 -1.48 20.26
CA ASP A 80 -7.53 -2.80 20.12
C ASP A 80 -8.74 -2.75 19.17
N LEU A 81 -9.41 -1.59 19.10
CA LEU A 81 -10.48 -1.33 18.13
C LEU A 81 -10.01 -1.37 16.67
N LEU A 82 -8.70 -1.30 16.42
CA LEU A 82 -8.09 -1.24 15.09
C LEU A 82 -7.42 -2.55 14.66
N GLN A 83 -7.44 -3.62 15.47
CA GLN A 83 -6.75 -4.89 15.18
C GLN A 83 -7.19 -5.56 13.85
N ASN A 84 -8.42 -5.28 13.38
CA ASN A 84 -8.93 -5.80 12.11
C ASN A 84 -8.43 -5.03 10.88
N ILE A 85 -7.66 -3.96 11.07
CA ILE A 85 -7.06 -3.15 10.00
C ILE A 85 -5.62 -3.61 9.81
N VAL A 86 -5.22 -3.86 8.56
CA VAL A 86 -3.81 -4.07 8.22
C VAL A 86 -3.13 -2.72 8.08
N PHE A 87 -2.03 -2.48 8.79
CA PHE A 87 -1.30 -1.22 8.70
C PHE A 87 -0.14 -1.29 7.71
N VAL A 88 0.02 -0.27 6.89
CA VAL A 88 1.24 -0.06 6.11
C VAL A 88 2.08 0.97 6.85
N VAL A 89 3.24 0.56 7.34
CA VAL A 89 4.16 1.42 8.10
C VAL A 89 5.15 2.06 7.14
N PRO A 90 5.09 3.39 6.87
CA PRO A 90 6.06 4.04 6.00
C PRO A 90 7.46 3.98 6.61
N VAL A 91 8.42 3.45 5.87
CA VAL A 91 9.83 3.35 6.30
C VAL A 91 10.60 4.47 5.60
N HIS A 92 10.97 5.52 6.32
CA HIS A 92 11.77 6.63 5.79
C HIS A 92 13.25 6.46 6.12
N SER A 93 13.54 5.78 7.21
CA SER A 93 14.85 5.28 7.62
C SER A 93 14.74 3.81 8.00
N LEU A 94 15.82 3.04 7.88
CA LEU A 94 15.76 1.61 8.24
C LEU A 94 15.42 1.37 9.72
N SER A 95 15.66 2.34 10.61
CA SER A 95 15.21 2.28 12.01
C SER A 95 13.69 2.35 12.17
N ASP A 96 12.95 2.88 11.19
CA ASP A 96 11.47 2.91 11.26
C ASP A 96 10.85 1.51 11.17
N ILE A 97 11.64 0.50 10.81
CA ILE A 97 11.24 -0.92 10.89
C ILE A 97 10.85 -1.29 12.34
N GLU A 98 11.51 -0.72 13.34
CA GLU A 98 11.20 -0.97 14.76
C GLU A 98 9.75 -0.58 15.11
N ILE A 99 9.18 0.44 14.46
CA ILE A 99 7.76 0.81 14.64
C ILE A 99 6.84 -0.30 14.15
N GLY A 100 7.20 -0.91 13.01
CA GLY A 100 6.45 -2.04 12.47
C GLY A 100 6.56 -3.28 13.34
N GLU A 101 7.75 -3.59 13.83
CA GLU A 101 7.98 -4.71 14.75
C GLU A 101 7.22 -4.52 16.07
N GLU A 102 7.23 -3.30 16.65
CA GLU A 102 6.44 -2.97 17.85
C GLU A 102 4.93 -3.20 17.61
N LEU A 103 4.40 -2.82 16.44
CA LEU A 103 3.01 -3.09 16.09
C LEU A 103 2.71 -4.59 15.98
N GLN A 104 3.63 -5.37 15.39
CA GLN A 104 3.49 -6.83 15.28
C GLN A 104 3.50 -7.50 16.65
N ASP A 105 4.37 -7.06 17.57
CA ASP A 105 4.42 -7.55 18.95
C ASP A 105 3.10 -7.31 19.70
N HIS A 106 2.35 -6.29 19.31
CA HIS A 106 1.01 -5.99 19.80
C HIS A 106 -0.13 -6.64 18.97
N GLY A 107 0.19 -7.59 18.09
CA GLY A 107 -0.79 -8.40 17.37
C GLY A 107 -1.37 -7.76 16.11
N PHE A 108 -0.82 -6.65 15.62
CA PHE A 108 -1.26 -6.04 14.37
C PHE A 108 -0.67 -6.77 13.15
N ASN A 109 -1.50 -6.93 12.13
CA ASN A 109 -1.02 -7.28 10.80
C ASN A 109 -0.45 -6.03 10.13
N ILE A 110 0.76 -6.12 9.58
CA ILE A 110 1.41 -4.99 8.93
C ILE A 110 2.03 -5.33 7.58
N PHE A 111 2.25 -4.27 6.79
CA PHE A 111 3.26 -4.23 5.75
C PHE A 111 4.32 -3.18 6.09
N PHE A 112 5.57 -3.49 5.79
CA PHE A 112 6.63 -2.47 5.72
C PHE A 112 6.52 -1.71 4.40
N GLY A 113 6.38 -0.40 4.47
CA GLY A 113 6.14 0.49 3.34
C GLY A 113 7.42 1.09 2.76
N TYR A 114 7.77 0.70 1.55
CA TYR A 114 8.88 1.28 0.77
C TYR A 114 8.40 2.50 -0.02
N ALA A 115 8.96 3.68 0.23
CA ALA A 115 8.65 4.88 -0.54
C ALA A 115 9.32 4.87 -1.93
N SER A 116 8.50 5.00 -2.99
CA SER A 116 9.02 5.00 -4.36
C SER A 116 9.97 6.16 -4.65
N ASP A 117 9.60 7.36 -4.20
CA ASP A 117 10.38 8.57 -4.37
C ASP A 117 11.47 8.65 -3.30
N LYS A 118 12.72 8.62 -3.77
CA LYS A 118 13.93 8.63 -2.94
C LYS A 118 13.99 9.81 -1.97
N LYS A 119 13.33 10.95 -2.25
CA LYS A 119 13.35 12.09 -1.33
C LYS A 119 12.65 11.80 0.02
N TYR A 120 11.84 10.75 0.09
CA TYR A 120 11.16 10.32 1.30
C TYR A 120 11.90 9.17 2.03
N ARG A 121 13.12 8.80 1.63
CA ARG A 121 13.89 7.76 2.31
C ARG A 121 15.39 8.00 2.26
N ASN A 122 16.13 7.48 3.22
CA ASN A 122 17.60 7.62 3.30
C ASN A 122 18.39 6.33 2.99
N TYR A 123 17.73 5.32 2.45
CA TYR A 123 18.29 4.00 2.13
C TYR A 123 17.93 3.61 0.69
N GLU A 124 18.58 2.60 0.10
CA GLU A 124 18.21 2.05 -1.22
C GLU A 124 17.26 0.85 -1.13
N LEU A 125 16.58 0.53 -2.23
CA LEU A 125 15.67 -0.61 -2.29
C LEU A 125 16.29 -1.90 -1.77
N ILE A 126 17.55 -2.17 -2.15
CA ILE A 126 18.24 -3.40 -1.75
C ILE A 126 18.46 -3.46 -0.24
N ASP A 127 18.67 -2.32 0.41
CA ASP A 127 18.84 -2.24 1.86
C ASP A 127 17.51 -2.53 2.55
N PHE A 128 16.41 -1.96 2.03
CA PHE A 128 15.05 -2.24 2.50
C PHE A 128 14.70 -3.72 2.37
N LEU A 129 14.97 -4.33 1.21
CA LEU A 129 14.66 -5.74 0.97
C LEU A 129 15.43 -6.67 1.92
N LYS A 130 16.66 -6.29 2.32
CA LYS A 130 17.45 -7.04 3.31
C LYS A 130 16.95 -6.84 4.74
N ALA A 131 16.52 -5.63 5.08
CA ALA A 131 16.13 -5.27 6.44
C ALA A 131 14.69 -5.70 6.77
N ALA A 132 13.74 -5.47 5.86
CA ALA A 132 12.33 -5.78 6.08
C ALA A 132 12.03 -7.28 5.90
N LYS A 133 11.92 -8.01 7.02
CA LYS A 133 11.68 -9.46 7.02
C LYS A 133 10.22 -9.88 6.79
N GLY A 134 9.27 -8.95 6.95
CA GLY A 134 7.83 -9.22 6.82
C GLY A 134 7.25 -8.93 5.43
N GLU A 135 5.92 -8.80 5.39
CA GLU A 135 5.21 -8.39 4.17
C GLU A 135 5.58 -6.96 3.77
N LYS A 136 5.63 -6.71 2.46
CA LYS A 136 6.15 -5.45 1.89
C LYS A 136 5.08 -4.75 1.07
N TRP A 137 5.02 -3.43 1.22
CA TRP A 137 4.13 -2.56 0.46
C TRP A 137 4.92 -1.51 -0.31
N TYR A 138 4.67 -1.38 -1.60
CA TYR A 138 5.31 -0.38 -2.44
C TYR A 138 4.46 0.90 -2.46
N LEU A 139 4.94 1.97 -1.84
CA LEU A 139 4.19 3.19 -1.65
C LEU A 139 4.26 4.12 -2.86
N GLY A 140 3.11 4.55 -3.37
CA GLY A 140 3.01 5.66 -4.33
C GLY A 140 3.40 5.34 -5.79
N VAL A 141 3.14 4.12 -6.27
CA VAL A 141 3.45 3.71 -7.65
C VAL A 141 2.77 4.64 -8.66
N SER A 142 3.60 5.35 -9.43
CA SER A 142 3.17 6.40 -10.37
C SER A 142 3.63 6.12 -11.80
N THR A 143 4.52 5.14 -12.00
CA THR A 143 5.11 4.82 -13.30
C THR A 143 5.10 3.31 -13.56
N ARG A 144 5.18 2.93 -14.84
CA ARG A 144 5.33 1.52 -15.24
C ARG A 144 6.65 0.91 -14.77
N LYS A 145 7.69 1.73 -14.56
CA LYS A 145 8.98 1.29 -14.01
C LYS A 145 8.81 0.83 -12.56
N GLU A 146 8.19 1.65 -11.72
CA GLU A 146 7.90 1.31 -10.31
C GLU A 146 6.96 0.10 -10.20
N LEU A 147 5.98 -0.02 -11.10
CA LEU A 147 5.13 -1.21 -11.15
C LEU A 147 5.92 -2.49 -11.47
N LYS A 148 6.85 -2.42 -12.43
CA LYS A 148 7.75 -3.55 -12.74
C LYS A 148 8.67 -3.88 -11.56
N GLU A 149 9.19 -2.86 -10.87
CA GLU A 149 10.00 -3.02 -9.67
C GLU A 149 9.23 -3.76 -8.57
N THR A 150 7.99 -3.32 -8.30
CA THR A 150 7.08 -3.94 -7.33
C THR A 150 6.91 -5.45 -7.60
N ILE A 151 6.74 -5.81 -8.87
CA ILE A 151 6.56 -7.21 -9.30
C ILE A 151 7.87 -7.99 -9.20
N LEU A 152 8.97 -7.43 -9.72
CA LEU A 152 10.28 -8.08 -9.74
C LEU A 152 10.76 -8.46 -8.33
N TYR A 153 10.49 -7.59 -7.35
CA TYR A 153 10.90 -7.78 -5.97
C TYR A 153 9.78 -8.35 -5.07
N ASN A 154 8.72 -8.90 -5.66
CA ASN A 154 7.65 -9.65 -4.98
C ASN A 154 7.02 -8.89 -3.80
N PHE A 155 6.70 -7.61 -3.99
CA PHE A 155 5.93 -6.87 -2.99
C PHE A 155 4.52 -7.46 -2.85
N ASN A 156 4.05 -7.60 -1.60
CA ASN A 156 2.74 -8.15 -1.26
C ASN A 156 1.60 -7.17 -1.60
N GLY A 157 1.88 -5.87 -1.53
CA GLY A 157 0.95 -4.82 -1.88
C GLY A 157 1.61 -3.58 -2.47
N LEU A 158 0.77 -2.70 -3.02
CA LEU A 158 1.16 -1.39 -3.50
C LEU A 158 -0.02 -0.43 -3.41
N ASP A 159 0.24 0.86 -3.34
CA ASP A 159 -0.76 1.87 -3.71
C ASP A 159 -0.36 2.58 -4.99
N VAL A 160 -1.37 2.90 -5.79
CA VAL A 160 -1.18 3.51 -7.10
C VAL A 160 -1.70 4.94 -7.10
N THR A 161 -0.97 5.82 -7.77
CA THR A 161 -1.43 7.17 -8.05
C THR A 161 -2.14 7.21 -9.41
N GLY A 162 -2.91 8.27 -9.64
CA GLY A 162 -3.53 8.48 -10.95
C GLY A 162 -2.51 8.56 -12.10
N PHE A 163 -1.27 8.97 -11.83
CA PHE A 163 -0.23 9.14 -12.85
C PHE A 163 0.17 7.84 -13.54
N LEU A 164 -0.02 6.69 -12.87
CA LEU A 164 0.22 5.38 -13.46
C LEU A 164 -0.64 5.13 -14.72
N PHE A 165 -1.79 5.80 -14.81
CA PHE A 165 -2.80 5.58 -15.85
C PHE A 165 -2.75 6.60 -17.00
N GLY A 166 -1.67 7.40 -17.09
CA GLY A 166 -1.44 8.30 -18.21
C GLY A 166 -1.55 9.79 -17.84
N ARG A 167 -1.66 10.63 -18.87
CA ARG A 167 -1.74 12.09 -18.73
C ARG A 167 -3.10 12.52 -18.19
N ASN A 168 -3.27 13.82 -17.97
CA ASN A 168 -4.53 14.34 -17.43
C ASN A 168 -5.73 14.07 -18.36
N GLU A 169 -5.51 14.14 -19.68
CA GLU A 169 -6.55 13.87 -20.67
C GLU A 169 -6.96 12.38 -20.63
N ASP A 170 -5.99 11.47 -20.57
CA ASP A 170 -6.22 10.02 -20.51
C ASP A 170 -7.04 9.63 -19.28
N ARG A 171 -6.77 10.28 -18.14
CA ARG A 171 -7.46 10.05 -16.86
C ARG A 171 -8.89 10.60 -16.84
N LYS A 172 -9.26 11.45 -17.81
CA LYS A 172 -10.63 11.96 -17.99
C LYS A 172 -11.44 11.10 -18.95
N ASP A 173 -10.80 10.36 -19.87
CA ASP A 173 -11.50 9.38 -20.70
C ASP A 173 -11.72 8.07 -19.91
N SER A 174 -12.96 7.87 -19.49
CA SER A 174 -13.38 6.66 -18.75
C SER A 174 -13.02 5.33 -19.42
N ARG A 175 -12.99 5.27 -20.75
CA ARG A 175 -12.67 4.03 -21.49
C ARG A 175 -11.17 3.73 -21.42
N ILE A 176 -10.34 4.76 -21.61
CA ILE A 176 -8.88 4.64 -21.51
C ILE A 176 -8.49 4.28 -20.06
N LEU A 177 -9.09 4.97 -19.08
CA LEU A 177 -8.81 4.71 -17.67
C LEU A 177 -9.21 3.28 -17.27
N LYS A 178 -10.40 2.81 -17.69
CA LYS A 178 -10.83 1.42 -17.47
C LYS A 178 -9.87 0.41 -18.10
N LYS A 179 -9.49 0.62 -19.37
CA LYS A 179 -8.53 -0.24 -20.07
C LYS A 179 -7.19 -0.33 -19.32
N ASN A 180 -6.65 0.81 -18.88
CA ASN A 180 -5.36 0.86 -18.18
C ASN A 180 -5.45 0.19 -16.80
N LEU A 181 -6.60 0.28 -16.11
CA LEU A 181 -6.84 -0.41 -14.86
C LEU A 181 -6.96 -1.94 -15.03
N GLU A 182 -7.66 -2.40 -16.05
CA GLU A 182 -7.72 -3.83 -16.39
C GLU A 182 -6.34 -4.38 -16.76
N GLU A 183 -5.53 -3.60 -17.46
CA GLU A 183 -4.15 -3.96 -17.77
C GLU A 183 -3.28 -4.07 -16.51
N LEU A 184 -3.42 -3.13 -15.57
CA LEU A 184 -2.78 -3.20 -14.25
C LEU A 184 -3.17 -4.51 -13.53
N LEU A 185 -4.46 -4.79 -13.44
CA LEU A 185 -4.97 -5.99 -12.79
C LEU A 185 -4.40 -7.26 -13.43
N ARG A 186 -4.41 -7.36 -14.76
CA ARG A 186 -3.80 -8.49 -15.49
C ARG A 186 -2.31 -8.62 -15.21
N THR A 187 -1.59 -7.52 -15.13
CA THR A 187 -0.15 -7.52 -14.88
C THR A 187 0.15 -8.07 -13.48
N VAL A 188 -0.58 -7.61 -12.47
CA VAL A 188 -0.41 -8.03 -11.07
C VAL A 188 -0.92 -9.46 -10.85
N SER A 189 -1.99 -9.88 -11.53
CA SER A 189 -2.47 -11.28 -11.48
C SER A 189 -1.51 -12.26 -12.14
N LYS A 190 -0.91 -11.90 -13.28
CA LYS A 190 0.03 -12.79 -13.99
C LYS A 190 1.28 -13.10 -13.18
N SER A 191 1.80 -12.13 -12.43
CA SER A 191 2.98 -12.34 -11.59
C SER A 191 2.74 -13.27 -10.40
N GLN A 192 1.49 -13.48 -9.98
CA GLN A 192 1.16 -14.49 -8.96
C GLN A 192 1.20 -15.93 -9.53
N GLY A 193 1.17 -16.08 -10.86
CA GLY A 193 1.45 -17.34 -11.54
C GLY A 193 2.95 -17.44 -11.83
N ARG A 194 3.65 -18.27 -11.04
CA ARG A 194 5.06 -18.66 -11.22
C ARG A 194 5.50 -18.67 -12.70
N GLN A 195 6.50 -17.86 -13.04
CA GLN A 195 7.50 -18.33 -13.99
C GLN A 195 8.31 -19.40 -13.25
N THR A 196 7.96 -20.67 -13.47
CA THR A 196 8.90 -21.78 -13.23
C THR A 196 10.11 -21.51 -14.12
N THR A 197 11.24 -21.17 -13.50
CA THR A 197 12.50 -21.02 -14.24
C THR A 197 12.83 -22.38 -14.89
N LEU A 198 13.50 -22.36 -16.04
CA LEU A 198 13.91 -23.55 -16.80
C LEU A 198 14.65 -24.62 -15.97
N TYR A 199 15.13 -24.25 -14.78
CA TYR A 199 15.80 -25.12 -13.82
C TYR A 199 14.89 -26.22 -13.22
N GLU A 200 13.56 -25.99 -13.12
CA GLU A 200 12.63 -27.00 -12.60
C GLU A 200 12.23 -28.06 -13.64
N PHE A 201 12.34 -27.77 -14.94
CA PHE A 201 12.07 -28.75 -16.01
C PHE A 201 13.12 -29.88 -16.05
N SER A 202 14.35 -29.62 -15.61
CA SER A 202 15.42 -30.62 -15.56
C SER A 202 15.21 -31.70 -14.48
N LYS A 203 14.33 -31.49 -13.50
CA LYS A 203 14.09 -32.43 -12.39
C LYS A 203 12.85 -33.31 -12.55
N LEU A 204 12.09 -33.14 -13.64
CA LEU A 204 10.91 -33.96 -13.97
C LEU A 204 11.13 -34.84 -15.21
N GLY A 205 12.35 -34.86 -15.74
CA GLY A 205 12.80 -35.80 -16.77
C GLY A 205 13.89 -36.71 -16.22
N GLY A 206 13.49 -37.65 -15.36
CA GLY A 206 14.31 -38.75 -14.83
C GLY A 206 13.42 -39.93 -14.52
#